data_AF-A0A1Q4I082-F1
#
_entry.id   AF-A0A1Q4I082-F1
#
_cell.length_a   1.000
_cell.length_b   1.000
_cell.length_c   1.000
_cell.angle_alpha   90.00
_cell.angle_beta   90.00
_cell.angle_gamma   90.00
#
_symmetry.space_group_name_H-M   'P 1'
#
loop_
_entity.id
_entity.type
_entity.pdbx_description
1 polymer ?
#
loop_
_entity_poly.entity_id
_entity_poly.type
_entity_poly.pdbx_seq_one_letter_code
_entity_poly.pdbx_strand_id
1 'polypeptide(L)'
;MTETIPQDGKRDSSTTRGLSSLQKSLFGILAFFFVIHVVFWYLEFHAGVSHVVASTTLVIFVVGCFVTALALPWLPLPGQRDWTRSQRLGAMVIVWVFIALTPRFIWELPWLLFFDQIRAGVESGALWSYMWSPILLGGDARYLNGDPLIVVLEWIAFFIGLFEAYAMVQFFRNGKRFTSTQLSFIMGGMIVEVTLPAVYFGVEIANNMQSMTSPLEMWIKFVVLNLLWCTMPLVTYFWGVRRLTRQELAVAF
;
A
#
# COMPACT_ATOMS: atom_id res chain seq x y z
N MET A 1 -23.71 -59.87 -12.63
CA MET A 1 -24.22 -59.57 -11.28
C MET A 1 -23.48 -58.35 -10.80
N THR A 2 -24.26 -57.33 -10.47
CA THR A 2 -23.87 -55.94 -10.32
C THR A 2 -23.59 -55.69 -8.84
N GLU A 3 -22.36 -55.32 -8.48
CA GLU A 3 -22.08 -54.75 -7.16
C GLU A 3 -21.78 -53.27 -7.30
N THR A 4 -22.83 -52.49 -7.04
CA THR A 4 -22.82 -51.05 -6.86
C THR A 4 -22.14 -50.70 -5.54
N ILE A 5 -21.00 -50.01 -5.61
CA ILE A 5 -20.39 -49.32 -4.46
C ILE A 5 -21.27 -48.09 -4.14
N PRO A 6 -21.75 -47.92 -2.89
CA PRO A 6 -22.50 -46.73 -2.51
C PRO A 6 -21.57 -45.52 -2.44
N GLN A 7 -21.78 -44.56 -3.34
CA GLN A 7 -21.29 -43.20 -3.18
C GLN A 7 -22.12 -42.52 -2.09
N ASP A 8 -21.64 -42.51 -0.86
CA ASP A 8 -22.16 -41.60 0.15
C ASP A 8 -21.00 -40.96 0.91
N GLY A 9 -20.87 -39.65 0.71
CA GLY A 9 -19.70 -38.89 1.13
C GLY A 9 -19.82 -37.44 0.71
N LYS A 10 -20.94 -36.83 1.10
CA LYS A 10 -21.16 -35.38 1.27
C LYS A 10 -20.21 -34.50 0.46
N ARG A 11 -20.66 -34.10 -0.74
CA ARG A 11 -20.28 -32.80 -1.30
C ARG A 11 -20.69 -31.76 -0.26
N ASP A 12 -19.72 -31.29 0.51
CA ASP A 12 -19.89 -30.07 1.30
C ASP A 12 -20.42 -29.01 0.34
N SER A 13 -21.62 -28.56 0.70
CA SER A 13 -22.36 -27.56 -0.01
C SER A 13 -21.44 -26.38 -0.28
N SER A 14 -21.45 -25.94 -1.53
CA SER A 14 -20.89 -24.69 -2.01
C SER A 14 -21.55 -23.54 -1.24
N THR A 15 -21.09 -23.30 -0.01
CA THR A 15 -21.28 -22.02 0.66
C THR A 15 -20.45 -21.05 -0.15
N THR A 16 -21.13 -20.16 -0.86
CA THR A 16 -20.54 -18.94 -1.40
C THR A 16 -19.75 -18.30 -0.27
N ARG A 17 -18.42 -18.49 -0.28
CA ARG A 17 -17.51 -17.92 0.72
C ARG A 17 -17.55 -16.40 0.55
N GLY A 18 -18.45 -15.76 1.28
CA GLY A 18 -18.50 -14.31 1.39
C GLY A 18 -17.20 -13.77 1.98
N LEU A 19 -16.96 -12.47 1.76
CA LEU A 19 -15.79 -11.77 2.29
C LEU A 19 -15.75 -11.88 3.83
N SER A 20 -14.55 -12.07 4.37
CA SER A 20 -14.32 -12.03 5.82
C SER A 20 -14.59 -10.62 6.38
N SER A 21 -14.80 -10.51 7.70
CA SER A 21 -14.96 -9.20 8.34
C SER A 21 -13.75 -8.29 8.12
N LEU A 22 -12.54 -8.85 8.13
CA LEU A 22 -11.31 -8.11 7.80
C LEU A 22 -11.38 -7.54 6.39
N GLN A 23 -11.71 -8.37 5.41
CA GLN A 23 -11.80 -7.96 4.02
C GLN A 23 -12.86 -6.86 3.83
N LYS A 24 -14.04 -7.00 4.43
CA LYS A 24 -15.09 -5.97 4.40
C LYS A 24 -14.61 -4.64 4.99
N SER A 25 -13.93 -4.68 6.13
CA SER A 25 -13.36 -3.48 6.76
C SER A 25 -12.27 -2.84 5.89
N LEU A 26 -11.40 -3.64 5.26
CA LEU A 26 -10.38 -3.15 4.33
C LEU A 26 -11.02 -2.47 3.10
N PHE A 27 -12.09 -3.04 2.54
CA PHE A 27 -12.85 -2.38 1.47
C PHE A 27 -13.49 -1.07 1.94
N GLY A 28 -13.97 -1.01 3.18
CA GLY A 28 -14.47 0.23 3.78
C GLY A 28 -13.40 1.32 3.87
N ILE A 29 -12.19 0.97 4.31
CA ILE A 29 -11.04 1.90 4.36
C ILE A 29 -10.65 2.35 2.95
N LEU A 30 -10.61 1.43 1.99
CA LEU A 30 -10.28 1.75 0.60
C LEU A 30 -11.32 2.71 -0.01
N ALA A 31 -12.61 2.47 0.23
CA ALA A 31 -13.67 3.37 -0.22
C ALA A 31 -13.52 4.75 0.41
N PHE A 32 -13.25 4.81 1.73
CA PHE A 32 -13.00 6.06 2.43
C PHE A 32 -11.79 6.80 1.83
N PHE A 33 -10.68 6.10 1.56
CA PHE A 33 -9.48 6.65 0.92
C PHE A 33 -9.81 7.35 -0.41
N PHE A 34 -10.66 6.77 -1.27
CA PHE A 34 -11.03 7.45 -2.52
C PHE A 34 -11.98 8.64 -2.30
N VAL A 35 -12.96 8.49 -1.40
CA VAL A 35 -13.94 9.55 -1.13
C VAL A 35 -13.28 10.80 -0.55
N ILE A 36 -12.30 10.67 0.35
CA ILE A 36 -11.64 11.83 0.96
C ILE A 36 -10.94 12.71 -0.09
N HIS A 37 -10.41 12.15 -1.18
CA HIS A 37 -9.80 12.95 -2.24
C HIS A 37 -10.81 13.89 -2.91
N VAL A 38 -12.02 13.40 -3.19
CA VAL A 38 -13.11 14.21 -3.76
C VAL A 38 -13.54 15.32 -2.79
N VAL A 39 -13.65 14.98 -1.49
CA VAL A 39 -14.01 15.94 -0.44
C VAL A 39 -12.97 17.05 -0.35
N PHE A 40 -11.69 16.70 -0.25
CA PHE A 40 -10.62 17.70 -0.12
C PHE A 40 -10.42 18.52 -1.39
N TRP A 41 -10.61 17.93 -2.57
CA TRP A 41 -10.65 18.68 -3.83
C TRP A 41 -11.77 19.74 -3.80
N TYR A 42 -12.97 19.37 -3.37
CA TYR A 42 -14.09 20.30 -3.26
C TYR A 42 -13.81 21.40 -2.24
N LEU A 43 -13.22 21.05 -1.09
CA LEU A 43 -12.86 22.03 -0.07
C LEU A 43 -11.85 23.06 -0.60
N GLU A 44 -10.86 22.62 -1.36
CA GLU A 44 -9.83 23.50 -1.95
C GLU A 44 -10.41 24.39 -3.05
N PHE A 45 -11.03 23.81 -4.07
CA PHE A 45 -11.41 24.54 -5.29
C PHE A 45 -12.81 25.19 -5.24
N HIS A 46 -13.67 24.79 -4.30
CA HIS A 46 -15.03 25.32 -4.21
C HIS A 46 -15.38 25.95 -2.86
N ALA A 47 -14.77 25.51 -1.75
CA ALA A 47 -15.03 26.09 -0.42
C ALA A 47 -13.98 27.11 0.04
N GLY A 48 -12.92 27.35 -0.75
CA GLY A 48 -11.89 28.36 -0.48
C GLY A 48 -10.88 27.97 0.60
N VAL A 49 -10.75 26.68 0.92
CA VAL A 49 -9.69 26.19 1.81
C VAL A 49 -8.34 26.28 1.08
N SER A 50 -7.31 26.80 1.73
CA SER A 50 -6.00 26.92 1.08
C SER A 50 -5.40 25.54 0.77
N HIS A 51 -4.65 25.45 -0.34
CA HIS A 51 -3.98 24.23 -0.76
C HIS A 51 -3.15 23.59 0.38
N VAL A 52 -2.39 24.39 1.12
CA VAL A 52 -1.56 23.90 2.23
C VAL A 52 -2.40 23.20 3.29
N VAL A 53 -3.54 23.77 3.69
CA VAL A 53 -4.43 23.19 4.70
C VAL A 53 -5.12 21.95 4.15
N ALA A 54 -5.69 22.02 2.95
CA ALA A 54 -6.41 20.90 2.33
C ALA A 54 -5.48 19.70 2.09
N SER A 55 -4.32 19.92 1.45
CA SER A 55 -3.37 18.85 1.11
C SER A 55 -2.69 18.24 2.35
N THR A 56 -2.30 19.04 3.34
CA THR A 56 -1.69 18.54 4.58
C THR A 56 -2.70 17.70 5.37
N THR A 57 -3.93 18.18 5.48
CA THR A 57 -4.99 17.45 6.18
C THR A 57 -5.31 16.15 5.43
N LEU A 58 -5.44 16.19 4.10
CA LEU A 58 -5.64 14.99 3.28
C LEU A 58 -4.54 13.94 3.53
N VAL A 59 -3.27 14.34 3.55
CA VAL A 59 -2.15 13.42 3.82
C VAL A 59 -2.27 12.77 5.20
N ILE A 60 -2.68 13.53 6.23
CA ILE A 60 -2.93 12.97 7.57
C ILE A 60 -4.05 11.91 7.51
N PHE A 61 -5.14 12.16 6.78
CA PHE A 61 -6.20 11.17 6.60
C PHE A 61 -5.71 9.94 5.82
N VAL A 62 -4.88 10.11 4.79
CA VAL A 62 -4.26 9.01 4.04
C VAL A 62 -3.38 8.14 4.94
N VAL A 63 -2.48 8.76 5.73
CA VAL A 63 -1.67 8.05 6.72
C VAL A 63 -2.56 7.35 7.75
N GLY A 64 -3.63 8.01 8.19
CA GLY A 64 -4.65 7.42 9.06
C GLY A 64 -5.29 6.17 8.46
N CYS A 65 -5.58 6.17 7.14
CA CYS A 65 -6.09 5.00 6.43
C CYS A 65 -5.09 3.84 6.48
N PHE A 66 -3.80 4.09 6.21
CA PHE A 66 -2.76 3.06 6.24
C PHE A 66 -2.59 2.48 7.64
N VAL A 67 -2.46 3.34 8.65
CA VAL A 67 -2.33 2.91 10.05
C VAL A 67 -3.57 2.11 10.49
N THR A 68 -4.77 2.58 10.16
CA THR A 68 -6.02 1.88 10.49
C THR A 68 -6.06 0.51 9.81
N ALA A 69 -5.71 0.42 8.52
CA ALA A 69 -5.69 -0.83 7.79
C ALA A 69 -4.69 -1.84 8.40
N LEU A 70 -3.49 -1.39 8.78
CA LEU A 70 -2.49 -2.23 9.47
C LEU A 70 -2.94 -2.65 10.88
N ALA A 71 -3.74 -1.83 11.55
CA ALA A 71 -4.29 -2.13 12.87
C ALA A 71 -5.47 -3.13 12.82
N LEU A 72 -6.23 -3.20 11.71
CA LEU A 72 -7.44 -4.03 11.61
C LEU A 72 -7.24 -5.51 12.04
N PRO A 73 -6.16 -6.22 11.64
CA PRO A 73 -5.92 -7.60 12.07
C PRO A 73 -5.73 -7.77 13.59
N TRP A 74 -5.45 -6.68 14.30
CA TRP A 74 -5.27 -6.66 15.76
C TRP A 74 -6.56 -6.35 16.51
N LEU A 75 -7.58 -5.86 15.81
CA LEU A 75 -8.88 -5.56 16.40
C LEU A 75 -9.71 -6.84 16.60
N PRO A 76 -10.64 -6.86 17.57
CA PRO A 76 -11.50 -8.01 17.86
C PRO A 76 -12.67 -8.14 16.86
N LEU A 77 -12.35 -8.20 15.56
CA LEU A 77 -13.34 -8.35 14.49
C LEU A 77 -14.02 -9.73 14.55
N PRO A 78 -15.30 -9.83 14.13
CA PRO A 78 -15.99 -11.11 14.06
C PRO A 78 -15.22 -12.12 13.20
N GLY A 79 -15.00 -13.34 13.72
CA GLY A 79 -14.24 -14.40 13.06
C GLY A 79 -12.71 -14.35 13.28
N GLN A 80 -12.19 -13.40 14.07
CA GLN A 80 -10.76 -13.23 14.34
C GLN A 80 -10.40 -13.22 15.83
N ARG A 81 -11.37 -13.47 16.73
CA ARG A 81 -11.13 -13.39 18.18
C ARG A 81 -10.08 -14.39 18.65
N ASP A 82 -10.10 -15.60 18.08
CA ASP A 82 -9.20 -16.69 18.45
C ASP A 82 -7.86 -16.67 17.69
N TRP A 83 -7.58 -15.61 16.92
CA TRP A 83 -6.31 -15.50 16.19
C TRP A 83 -5.15 -15.28 17.14
N THR A 84 -4.14 -16.14 17.00
CA THR A 84 -2.84 -15.98 17.66
C THR A 84 -2.12 -14.72 17.17
N ARG A 85 -1.16 -14.22 17.96
CA ARG A 85 -0.31 -13.07 17.57
C ARG A 85 0.40 -13.29 16.23
N SER A 86 0.84 -14.54 15.94
CA SER A 86 1.50 -14.89 14.67
C SER A 86 0.55 -14.80 13.47
N GLN A 87 -0.72 -15.19 13.64
CA GLN A 87 -1.74 -15.06 12.60
C GLN A 87 -2.10 -13.60 12.34
N ARG A 88 -2.26 -12.79 13.40
CA ARG A 88 -2.52 -11.35 13.29
C ARG A 88 -1.39 -10.60 12.58
N LEU A 89 -0.14 -10.90 12.95
CA LEU A 89 1.03 -10.36 12.27
C LEU A 89 1.08 -10.80 10.80
N GLY A 90 0.77 -12.07 10.51
CA GLY A 90 0.67 -12.57 9.14
C GLY A 90 -0.35 -11.79 8.31
N ALA A 91 -1.55 -11.60 8.83
CA ALA A 91 -2.57 -10.80 8.15
C ALA A 91 -2.15 -9.34 7.98
N MET A 92 -1.51 -8.72 8.98
CA MET A 92 -0.98 -7.35 8.87
C MET A 92 0.07 -7.23 7.77
N VAL A 93 0.96 -8.21 7.63
CA VAL A 93 1.95 -8.24 6.55
C VAL A 93 1.27 -8.36 5.18
N ILE A 94 0.22 -9.20 5.04
CA ILE A 94 -0.54 -9.26 3.79
C ILE A 94 -1.21 -7.91 3.49
N VAL A 95 -1.78 -7.25 4.49
CA VAL A 95 -2.34 -5.90 4.34
C VAL A 95 -1.26 -4.91 3.90
N TRP A 96 -0.07 -4.95 4.49
CA TRP A 96 1.05 -4.11 4.07
C TRP A 96 1.41 -4.30 2.62
N VAL A 97 1.55 -5.54 2.15
CA VAL A 97 1.88 -5.81 0.74
C VAL A 97 0.81 -5.21 -0.18
N PHE A 98 -0.47 -5.27 0.18
CA PHE A 98 -1.51 -4.56 -0.57
C PHE A 98 -1.36 -3.03 -0.52
N ILE A 99 -1.05 -2.47 0.66
CA ILE A 99 -0.80 -1.03 0.81
C ILE A 99 0.39 -0.59 -0.04
N ALA A 100 1.47 -1.37 -0.10
CA ALA A 100 2.66 -1.06 -0.88
C ALA A 100 2.41 -1.20 -2.39
N LEU A 101 1.64 -2.21 -2.81
CA LEU A 101 1.27 -2.39 -4.22
C LEU A 101 0.31 -1.31 -4.72
N THR A 102 -0.58 -0.81 -3.87
CA THR A 102 -1.60 0.16 -4.28
C THR A 102 -1.01 1.40 -4.96
N PRO A 103 -0.15 2.22 -4.30
CA PRO A 103 0.41 3.42 -4.92
C PRO A 103 1.22 3.10 -6.17
N ARG A 104 1.95 1.98 -6.23
CA ARG A 104 2.68 1.57 -7.44
C ARG A 104 1.81 1.53 -8.68
N PHE A 105 0.62 0.95 -8.57
CA PHE A 105 -0.26 0.77 -9.73
C PHE A 105 -1.25 1.92 -9.94
N ILE A 106 -1.69 2.59 -8.86
CA ILE A 106 -2.73 3.63 -8.97
C ILE A 106 -2.18 5.06 -8.95
N TRP A 107 -0.93 5.25 -8.51
CA TRP A 107 -0.33 6.57 -8.33
C TRP A 107 0.99 6.70 -9.11
N GLU A 108 1.96 5.82 -8.89
CA GLU A 108 3.32 5.89 -9.46
C GLU A 108 3.30 5.53 -10.96
N LEU A 109 2.70 4.41 -11.35
CA LEU A 109 2.63 4.01 -12.75
C LEU A 109 1.90 5.04 -13.63
N PRO A 110 0.73 5.58 -13.24
CA PRO A 110 0.12 6.65 -14.01
C PRO A 110 1.00 7.90 -14.07
N TRP A 111 1.68 8.27 -12.99
CA TRP A 111 2.63 9.39 -12.99
C TRP A 111 3.79 9.18 -13.97
N LEU A 112 4.36 7.97 -14.02
CA LEU A 112 5.42 7.61 -14.96
C LEU A 112 4.98 7.65 -16.43
N LEU A 113 3.74 7.24 -16.72
CA LEU A 113 3.23 7.13 -18.10
C LEU A 113 2.59 8.42 -18.62
N PHE A 114 2.00 9.23 -17.73
CA PHE A 114 1.16 10.38 -18.07
C PHE A 114 1.57 11.65 -17.33
N PHE A 115 2.88 11.80 -17.08
CA PHE A 115 3.46 12.89 -16.30
C PHE A 115 2.94 14.27 -16.72
N ASP A 116 3.04 14.61 -18.01
CA ASP A 116 2.65 15.92 -18.52
C ASP A 116 1.15 16.19 -18.33
N GLN A 117 0.31 15.17 -18.54
CA GLN A 117 -1.14 15.29 -18.38
C GLN A 117 -1.52 15.45 -16.89
N ILE A 118 -0.87 14.70 -16.01
CA ILE A 118 -1.08 14.79 -14.56
C ILE A 118 -0.64 16.15 -14.06
N ARG A 119 0.54 16.62 -14.47
CA ARG A 119 1.05 17.95 -14.13
C ARG A 119 0.07 19.04 -14.57
N ALA A 120 -0.34 19.03 -15.84
CA ALA A 120 -1.31 20.00 -16.36
C ALA A 120 -2.65 19.93 -15.61
N GLY A 121 -3.13 18.73 -15.27
CA GLY A 121 -4.34 18.54 -14.49
C GLY A 121 -4.22 19.09 -13.07
N VAL A 122 -3.08 18.87 -12.40
CA VAL A 122 -2.80 19.42 -11.05
C VAL A 122 -2.76 20.94 -11.11
N GLU A 123 -2.04 21.51 -12.08
CA GLU A 123 -1.93 22.96 -12.27
C GLU A 123 -3.30 23.60 -12.61
N SER A 124 -4.18 22.89 -13.33
CA SER A 124 -5.54 23.36 -13.64
C SER A 124 -6.58 23.04 -12.56
N GLY A 125 -6.22 22.36 -11.48
CA GLY A 125 -7.15 21.96 -10.41
C GLY A 125 -8.17 20.88 -10.80
N ALA A 126 -7.84 20.01 -11.75
CA ALA A 126 -8.72 18.94 -12.19
C ALA A 126 -8.88 17.86 -11.11
N LEU A 127 -10.12 17.40 -10.88
CA LEU A 127 -10.44 16.41 -9.84
C LEU A 127 -9.66 15.10 -10.03
N TRP A 128 -9.55 14.61 -11.27
CA TRP A 128 -8.95 13.31 -11.55
C TRP A 128 -7.46 13.26 -11.17
N SER A 129 -6.76 14.38 -11.27
CA SER A 129 -5.33 14.51 -10.97
C SER A 129 -5.06 14.93 -9.52
N TYR A 130 -6.10 15.14 -8.72
CA TYR A 130 -5.96 15.70 -7.37
C TYR A 130 -5.17 14.80 -6.41
N MET A 131 -5.13 13.48 -6.62
CA MET A 131 -4.34 12.57 -5.77
C MET A 131 -2.82 12.79 -5.84
N TRP A 132 -2.31 13.41 -6.91
CA TRP A 132 -0.90 13.78 -7.03
C TRP A 132 -0.61 15.15 -6.42
N SER A 133 -1.62 16.02 -6.35
CA SER A 133 -1.49 17.41 -5.91
C SER A 133 -0.75 17.59 -4.57
N PRO A 134 -1.04 16.82 -3.50
CA PRO A 134 -0.36 17.01 -2.22
C PRO A 134 1.16 16.84 -2.28
N ILE A 135 1.66 15.95 -3.14
CA ILE A 135 3.10 15.69 -3.30
C ILE A 135 3.70 16.69 -4.29
N LEU A 136 3.07 16.88 -5.45
CA LEU A 136 3.60 17.74 -6.51
C LEU A 136 3.66 19.23 -6.13
N LEU A 137 2.68 19.74 -5.37
CA LEU A 137 2.56 21.17 -5.07
C LEU A 137 2.99 21.56 -3.65
N GLY A 138 3.53 20.62 -2.87
CA GLY A 138 4.04 20.97 -1.54
C GLY A 138 4.68 19.82 -0.76
N GLY A 139 4.82 18.62 -1.33
CA GLY A 139 5.53 17.52 -0.69
C GLY A 139 6.99 17.50 -1.13
N ASP A 140 7.20 17.16 -2.39
CA ASP A 140 8.54 17.02 -2.99
C ASP A 140 8.51 17.53 -4.42
N ALA A 141 9.09 18.71 -4.63
CA ALA A 141 9.09 19.41 -5.92
C ALA A 141 9.77 18.59 -7.04
N ARG A 142 10.58 17.58 -6.71
CA ARG A 142 11.20 16.70 -7.71
C ARG A 142 10.16 15.90 -8.49
N TYR A 143 9.03 15.56 -7.87
CA TYR A 143 7.91 14.94 -8.58
C TYR A 143 7.17 15.90 -9.51
N LEU A 144 7.24 17.22 -9.29
CA LEU A 144 6.67 18.21 -10.22
C LEU A 144 7.60 18.47 -11.41
N ASN A 145 8.91 18.31 -11.21
CA ASN A 145 9.93 18.57 -12.22
C ASN A 145 10.34 17.32 -13.01
N GLY A 146 9.86 16.13 -12.64
CA GLY A 146 10.24 14.88 -13.30
C GLY A 146 11.72 14.57 -13.11
N ASP A 147 12.24 14.78 -11.90
CA ASP A 147 13.65 14.57 -11.60
C ASP A 147 14.11 13.15 -12.01
N PRO A 148 15.22 13.01 -12.75
CA PRO A 148 15.64 11.71 -13.29
C PRO A 148 15.89 10.65 -12.23
N LEU A 149 16.38 11.02 -11.05
CA LEU A 149 16.57 10.06 -9.95
C LEU A 149 15.21 9.55 -9.48
N ILE A 150 14.25 10.45 -9.25
CA ILE A 150 12.89 10.08 -8.84
C ILE A 150 12.26 9.14 -9.87
N VAL A 151 12.30 9.49 -11.16
CA VAL A 151 11.78 8.64 -12.24
C VAL A 151 12.40 7.24 -12.21
N VAL A 152 13.71 7.13 -12.00
CA VAL A 152 14.40 5.83 -11.91
C VAL A 152 13.96 5.04 -10.67
N LEU A 153 13.85 5.69 -9.51
CA LEU A 153 13.41 5.03 -8.27
C LEU A 153 11.97 4.51 -8.38
N GLU A 154 11.07 5.29 -8.98
CA GLU A 154 9.69 4.89 -9.24
C GLU A 154 9.60 3.69 -10.22
N TRP A 155 10.41 3.67 -11.28
CA TRP A 155 10.49 2.50 -12.16
C TRP A 155 10.98 1.25 -11.42
N ILE A 156 12.00 1.38 -10.57
CA ILE A 156 12.49 0.27 -9.74
C ILE A 156 11.37 -0.23 -8.80
N ALA A 157 10.68 0.68 -8.13
CA ALA A 157 9.55 0.36 -7.26
C ALA A 157 8.46 -0.41 -8.02
N PHE A 158 8.11 0.06 -9.22
CA PHE A 158 7.13 -0.58 -10.08
C PHE A 158 7.52 -2.01 -10.47
N PHE A 159 8.74 -2.23 -10.98
CA PHE A 159 9.19 -3.55 -11.41
C PHE A 159 9.19 -4.56 -10.26
N ILE A 160 9.55 -4.13 -9.06
CA ILE A 160 9.50 -4.95 -7.86
C ILE A 160 8.06 -5.26 -7.48
N GLY A 161 7.18 -4.27 -7.58
CA GLY A 161 5.74 -4.46 -7.41
C GLY A 161 5.16 -5.52 -8.32
N LEU A 162 5.70 -5.76 -9.53
CA LEU A 162 5.24 -6.86 -10.39
C LEU A 162 5.53 -8.24 -9.79
N PHE A 163 6.71 -8.44 -9.18
CA PHE A 163 7.04 -9.70 -8.53
C PHE A 163 6.19 -9.95 -7.30
N GLU A 164 5.92 -8.90 -6.53
CA GLU A 164 5.05 -8.95 -5.35
C GLU A 164 3.58 -9.17 -5.72
N ALA A 165 3.09 -8.49 -6.75
CA ALA A 165 1.75 -8.70 -7.31
C ALA A 165 1.60 -10.14 -7.78
N TYR A 166 2.60 -10.68 -8.50
CA TYR A 166 2.61 -12.09 -8.89
C TYR A 166 2.55 -13.01 -7.67
N ALA A 167 3.39 -12.79 -6.66
CA ALA A 167 3.40 -13.58 -5.44
C ALA A 167 2.04 -13.53 -4.71
N MET A 168 1.39 -12.36 -4.66
CA MET A 168 0.08 -12.18 -4.05
C MET A 168 -1.05 -12.87 -4.84
N VAL A 169 -1.04 -12.77 -6.16
CA VAL A 169 -2.01 -13.49 -7.01
C VAL A 169 -1.89 -14.99 -6.77
N GLN A 170 -0.66 -15.52 -6.78
CA GLN A 170 -0.43 -16.94 -6.54
C GLN A 170 -0.78 -17.36 -5.12
N PHE A 171 -0.54 -16.51 -4.12
CA PHE A 171 -0.96 -16.76 -2.73
C PHE A 171 -2.45 -17.06 -2.63
N PHE A 172 -3.31 -16.27 -3.27
CA PHE A 172 -4.75 -16.53 -3.27
C PHE A 172 -5.12 -17.77 -4.08
N ARG A 173 -4.48 -17.99 -5.24
CA ARG A 173 -4.70 -19.19 -6.06
C ARG A 173 -4.30 -20.48 -5.34
N ASN A 174 -3.28 -20.41 -4.49
CA ASN A 174 -2.76 -21.52 -3.71
C ASN A 174 -3.45 -21.69 -2.35
N GLY A 175 -4.63 -21.11 -2.16
CA GLY A 175 -5.40 -21.27 -0.93
C GLY A 175 -4.79 -20.54 0.28
N LYS A 176 -4.19 -19.36 0.06
CA LYS A 176 -3.52 -18.52 1.08
C LYS A 176 -2.24 -19.16 1.62
N ARG A 177 -1.46 -19.74 0.71
CA ARG A 177 -0.16 -20.34 0.99
C ARG A 177 0.87 -19.88 -0.04
N PHE A 178 2.01 -19.40 0.44
CA PHE A 178 3.16 -19.09 -0.42
C PHE A 178 3.97 -20.35 -0.72
N THR A 179 4.72 -20.31 -1.82
CA THR A 179 5.94 -21.12 -1.98
C THR A 179 7.15 -20.35 -1.44
N SER A 180 8.27 -21.03 -1.19
CA SER A 180 9.51 -20.36 -0.75
C SER A 180 9.96 -19.30 -1.76
N THR A 181 9.81 -19.55 -3.06
CA THR A 181 10.12 -18.58 -4.12
C THR A 181 9.21 -17.35 -4.06
N GLN A 182 7.90 -17.54 -3.91
CA GLN A 182 6.96 -16.41 -3.83
C GLN A 182 7.21 -15.54 -2.60
N LEU A 183 7.47 -16.16 -1.46
CA LEU A 183 7.83 -15.42 -0.24
C LEU A 183 9.19 -14.71 -0.39
N SER A 184 10.14 -15.32 -1.12
CA SER A 184 11.42 -14.67 -1.42
C SER A 184 11.26 -13.44 -2.33
N PHE A 185 10.30 -13.44 -3.26
CA PHE A 185 9.99 -12.24 -4.05
C PHE A 185 9.48 -11.09 -3.18
N ILE A 186 8.55 -11.38 -2.25
CA ILE A 186 8.10 -10.38 -1.27
C ILE A 186 9.29 -9.87 -0.45
N MET A 187 10.12 -10.77 0.09
CA MET A 187 11.27 -10.38 0.92
C MET A 187 12.32 -9.57 0.16
N GLY A 188 12.63 -9.95 -1.09
CA GLY A 188 13.52 -9.19 -1.95
C GLY A 188 12.98 -7.79 -2.23
N GLY A 189 11.67 -7.68 -2.45
CA GLY A 189 11.00 -6.40 -2.61
C GLY A 189 11.14 -5.51 -1.38
N MET A 190 10.93 -6.06 -0.18
CA MET A 190 11.07 -5.29 1.08
C MET A 190 12.46 -4.66 1.27
N ILE A 191 13.54 -5.33 0.83
CA ILE A 191 14.89 -4.75 0.91
C ILE A 191 14.97 -3.48 0.06
N VAL A 192 14.40 -3.53 -1.15
CA VAL A 192 14.40 -2.37 -2.02
C VAL A 192 13.44 -1.30 -1.50
N GLU A 193 12.28 -1.68 -0.99
CA GLU A 193 11.30 -0.76 -0.39
C GLU A 193 11.86 0.09 0.74
N VAL A 194 12.78 -0.42 1.56
CA VAL A 194 13.46 0.39 2.59
C VAL A 194 14.65 1.17 2.02
N THR A 195 15.24 0.69 0.92
CA THR A 195 16.38 1.36 0.26
C THR A 195 15.94 2.60 -0.48
N LEU A 196 14.79 2.56 -1.18
CA LEU A 196 14.26 3.71 -1.92
C LEU A 196 14.07 4.95 -1.03
N PRO A 197 13.29 4.91 0.07
CA PRO A 197 13.14 6.06 0.95
C PRO A 197 14.47 6.48 1.58
N ALA A 198 15.39 5.54 1.86
CA ALA A 198 16.72 5.90 2.34
C ALA A 198 17.52 6.73 1.31
N VAL A 199 17.40 6.43 0.01
CA VAL A 199 17.97 7.26 -1.06
C VAL A 199 17.24 8.60 -1.17
N TYR A 200 15.89 8.61 -1.10
CA TYR A 200 15.09 9.83 -1.08
C TYR A 200 15.54 10.79 0.03
N PHE A 201 15.62 10.28 1.28
CA PHE A 201 16.08 11.04 2.44
C PHE A 201 17.54 11.43 2.30
N GLY A 202 18.41 10.52 1.90
CA GLY A 202 19.85 10.76 1.80
C GLY A 202 20.20 11.87 0.82
N VAL A 203 19.57 11.87 -0.36
CA VAL A 203 19.78 12.91 -1.38
C VAL A 203 19.20 14.25 -0.91
N GLU A 204 18.03 14.25 -0.29
CA GLU A 204 17.42 15.50 0.19
C GLU A 204 18.24 16.13 1.34
N ILE A 205 18.77 15.31 2.25
CA ILE A 205 19.70 15.75 3.30
C ILE A 205 21.00 16.29 2.68
N ALA A 206 21.57 15.59 1.69
CA ALA A 206 22.78 16.03 1.00
C ALA A 206 22.58 17.37 0.26
N ASN A 207 21.37 17.62 -0.22
CA ASN A 207 20.96 18.86 -0.88
C ASN A 207 20.38 19.91 0.09
N ASN A 208 20.60 19.78 1.40
CA ASN A 208 20.15 20.74 2.43
C ASN A 208 18.63 21.00 2.42
N MET A 209 17.82 19.98 2.11
CA MET A 209 16.35 20.05 2.07
C MET A 209 15.79 21.09 1.08
N GLN A 210 16.51 21.38 -0.01
CA GLN A 210 16.15 22.41 -0.99
C GLN A 210 14.84 22.14 -1.74
N SER A 211 14.39 20.89 -1.83
CA SER A 211 13.17 20.50 -2.55
C SER A 211 11.91 20.67 -1.69
N MET A 212 12.07 21.01 -0.40
CA MET A 212 10.97 21.13 0.56
C MET A 212 10.47 22.58 0.66
N THR A 213 9.16 22.78 0.51
CA THR A 213 8.51 24.11 0.54
C THR A 213 8.29 24.65 1.94
N SER A 214 8.07 23.78 2.94
CA SER A 214 7.91 24.20 4.34
C SER A 214 8.30 23.10 5.33
N PRO A 215 8.73 23.46 6.57
CA PRO A 215 9.04 22.46 7.60
C PRO A 215 7.84 21.57 7.97
N LEU A 216 6.63 22.13 7.97
CA LEU A 216 5.40 21.37 8.27
C LEU A 216 5.13 20.32 7.20
N GLU A 217 5.20 20.72 5.93
CA GLU A 217 5.00 19.81 4.81
C GLU A 217 6.11 18.76 4.73
N MET A 218 7.35 19.14 5.01
CA MET A 218 8.46 18.19 5.15
C MET A 218 8.17 17.13 6.22
N TRP A 219 7.76 17.52 7.43
CA TRP A 219 7.48 16.54 8.47
C TRP A 219 6.29 15.63 8.13
N ILE A 220 5.21 16.19 7.59
CA ILE A 220 3.98 15.41 7.37
C ILE A 220 4.03 14.64 6.05
N LYS A 221 4.30 15.32 4.95
CA LYS A 221 4.23 14.76 3.59
C LYS A 221 5.47 13.96 3.24
N PHE A 222 6.63 14.33 3.77
CA PHE A 222 7.89 13.63 3.50
C PHE A 222 8.26 12.65 4.62
N VAL A 223 8.30 13.03 5.90
CA VAL A 223 8.74 12.11 6.96
C VAL A 223 7.65 11.12 7.38
N VAL A 224 6.48 11.59 7.81
CA VAL A 224 5.42 10.73 8.37
C VAL A 224 4.92 9.73 7.33
N LEU A 225 4.72 10.16 6.08
CA LEU A 225 4.30 9.28 5.00
C LEU A 225 5.31 8.15 4.77
N ASN A 226 6.60 8.47 4.64
CA ASN A 226 7.66 7.49 4.38
C ASN A 226 8.07 6.63 5.58
N LEU A 227 7.65 6.99 6.80
CA LEU A 227 7.99 6.22 8.01
C LEU A 227 7.45 4.78 7.94
N LEU A 228 6.28 4.59 7.34
CA LEU A 228 5.73 3.24 7.11
C LEU A 228 6.60 2.44 6.13
N TRP A 229 7.08 3.07 5.06
CA TRP A 229 8.03 2.47 4.11
C TRP A 229 9.42 2.24 4.71
N CYS A 230 9.78 2.89 5.80
CA CYS A 230 11.03 2.59 6.51
C CYS A 230 10.90 1.42 7.49
N THR A 231 9.70 1.13 7.99
CA THR A 231 9.47 0.22 9.12
C THR A 231 8.82 -1.09 8.71
N MET A 232 7.74 -1.02 7.94
CA MET A 232 6.98 -2.21 7.54
C MET A 232 7.74 -3.16 6.61
N PRO A 233 8.64 -2.70 5.72
CA PRO A 233 9.46 -3.64 4.96
C PRO A 233 10.39 -4.47 5.84
N LEU A 234 10.96 -3.89 6.90
CA LEU A 234 11.78 -4.63 7.87
C LEU A 234 10.94 -5.68 8.62
N VAL A 235 9.74 -5.29 9.09
CA VAL A 235 8.80 -6.21 9.75
C VAL A 235 8.44 -7.36 8.82
N THR A 236 8.11 -7.07 7.57
CA THR A 236 7.73 -8.06 6.55
C THR A 236 8.89 -8.97 6.18
N TYR A 237 10.10 -8.44 6.06
CA TYR A 237 11.30 -9.21 5.78
C TYR A 237 11.58 -10.24 6.88
N PHE A 238 11.66 -9.81 8.15
CA PHE A 238 11.93 -10.72 9.27
C PHE A 238 10.79 -11.72 9.52
N TRP A 239 9.55 -11.30 9.27
CA TRP A 239 8.41 -12.21 9.23
C TRP A 239 8.58 -13.30 8.18
N GLY A 240 9.05 -12.94 6.97
CA GLY A 240 9.33 -13.86 5.88
C GLY A 240 10.45 -14.84 6.23
N VAL A 241 11.58 -14.35 6.76
CA VAL A 241 12.70 -15.18 7.24
C VAL A 241 12.20 -16.25 8.22
N ARG A 242 11.39 -15.85 9.20
CA ARG A 242 10.84 -16.77 10.20
C ARG A 242 9.94 -17.83 9.58
N ARG A 243 9.15 -17.49 8.56
CA ARG A 243 8.28 -18.46 7.88
C ARG A 243 9.05 -19.41 6.97
N LEU A 244 10.07 -18.93 6.27
CA LEU A 244 10.96 -19.79 5.46
C LEU A 244 11.72 -20.79 6.34
N THR A 245 12.29 -20.34 7.46
CA THR A 245 13.04 -21.22 8.37
C THR A 245 12.17 -22.29 9.02
N ARG A 246 10.90 -21.98 9.31
CA ARG A 246 9.93 -22.91 9.92
C ARG A 246 9.06 -23.66 8.91
N GLN A 247 9.18 -23.37 7.61
CA GLN A 247 8.31 -23.87 6.56
C GLN A 247 6.80 -23.60 6.79
N GLU A 248 6.49 -22.54 7.55
CA GLU A 248 5.12 -22.09 7.88
C GLU A 248 4.55 -21.15 6.80
N LEU A 249 4.42 -21.65 5.58
CA LEU A 249 4.09 -20.82 4.41
C LEU A 249 2.59 -20.48 4.24
N ALA A 250 1.73 -21.05 5.07
CA ALA A 250 0.31 -20.71 5.11
C ALA A 250 0.09 -19.45 5.97
N VAL A 251 -0.81 -18.57 5.53
CA VAL A 251 -1.14 -17.32 6.24
C VAL A 251 -2.65 -17.18 6.36
N ALA A 252 -3.12 -16.92 7.57
CA ALA A 252 -4.53 -16.58 7.80
C ALA A 252 -4.81 -15.17 7.27
N PHE A 253 -5.83 -15.03 6.42
CA PHE A 253 -6.27 -13.76 5.84
C PHE A 253 -7.74 -13.86 5.44
#